data_AF-X0UNW6-F1
#
_entry.id   AF-X0UNW6-F1
#
_cell.length_a   1.000
_cell.length_b   1.000
_cell.length_c   1.000
_cell.angle_alpha   90.00
_cell.angle_beta   90.00
_cell.angle_gamma   90.00
#
_symmetry.space_group_name_H-M   'P 1'
#
loop_
_entity.id
_entity.type
_entity.pdbx_description
1 polymer ?
#
loop_
_entity_poly.entity_id
_entity_poly.type
_entity_poly.pdbx_seq_one_letter_code
_entity_poly.pdbx_strand_id
1 'polypeptide(L)'
;MSFAERIDAVLHHARPDRVPFAPYDNLVPRGDFARELRDRGMGLCLRLGTIWSEQPNVVVQTRSEGDAQITTYITPRGKVSMRRKTHLGRIADGSSIVEQGLIKGVEDYEPVLFMIDDTIFHVDNSIYFNAARDVGTDGVIFHGGV
;
A
#
# COMPACT_ATOMS: atom_id res chain seq x y z
N MET A 1 -17.38 -25.79 -0.26
CA MET A 1 -16.00 -25.26 -0.22
C MET A 1 -15.96 -24.05 0.70
N SER A 2 -14.84 -23.81 1.40
CA SER A 2 -14.57 -22.56 2.11
C SER A 2 -14.35 -21.40 1.11
N PHE A 3 -14.29 -20.16 1.58
CA PHE A 3 -13.94 -19.05 0.69
C PHE A 3 -12.54 -19.24 0.09
N ALA A 4 -11.55 -19.60 0.92
CA ALA A 4 -10.17 -19.85 0.50
C ALA A 4 -10.09 -20.92 -0.61
N GLU A 5 -10.84 -22.02 -0.49
CA GLU A 5 -10.90 -23.07 -1.52
C GLU A 5 -11.53 -22.57 -2.84
N ARG A 6 -12.55 -21.70 -2.75
CA ARG A 6 -13.21 -21.14 -3.94
C ARG A 6 -12.28 -20.19 -4.70
N ILE A 7 -11.62 -19.29 -3.98
CA ILE A 7 -10.72 -18.32 -4.61
C ILE A 7 -9.48 -19.01 -5.17
N ASP A 8 -8.94 -20.00 -4.46
CA ASP A 8 -7.84 -20.84 -4.95
C ASP A 8 -8.22 -21.58 -6.24
N ALA A 9 -9.43 -22.17 -6.30
CA ALA A 9 -9.94 -22.79 -7.52
C ALA A 9 -10.01 -21.79 -8.69
N VAL A 10 -10.54 -20.58 -8.45
CA VAL A 10 -10.61 -19.54 -9.49
C VAL A 10 -9.22 -19.14 -9.99
N LEU A 11 -8.26 -18.92 -9.08
CA LEU A 11 -6.89 -18.53 -9.43
C LEU A 11 -6.14 -19.62 -10.21
N HIS A 12 -6.50 -20.89 -10.01
CA HIS A 12 -5.95 -22.03 -10.75
C HIS A 12 -6.81 -22.47 -11.94
N HIS A 13 -7.73 -21.63 -12.43
CA HIS A 13 -8.62 -21.91 -13.56
C HIS A 13 -9.53 -23.15 -13.37
N ALA A 14 -9.77 -23.57 -12.13
CA ALA A 14 -10.72 -24.59 -11.76
C ALA A 14 -12.13 -24.00 -11.49
N ARG A 15 -13.14 -24.87 -11.46
CA ARG A 15 -14.53 -24.47 -11.23
C ARG A 15 -14.87 -24.55 -9.73
N PRO A 16 -15.20 -23.42 -9.07
CA PRO A 16 -15.69 -23.44 -7.69
C PRO A 16 -17.16 -23.87 -7.62
N ASP A 17 -17.63 -24.27 -6.43
CA ASP A 17 -19.04 -24.53 -6.12
C ASP A 17 -19.92 -23.25 -6.19
N ARG A 18 -19.31 -22.08 -6.00
CA ARG A 18 -19.93 -20.75 -6.12
C ARG A 18 -18.87 -19.70 -6.50
N VAL A 19 -19.28 -18.67 -7.24
CA VAL A 19 -18.39 -17.52 -7.52
C VAL A 19 -17.99 -16.84 -6.20
N PRO A 20 -16.69 -16.74 -5.87
CA PRO A 20 -16.24 -16.08 -4.65
C PRO A 20 -16.45 -14.56 -4.73
N PHE A 21 -17.08 -13.99 -3.70
CA PHE A 21 -17.19 -12.53 -3.53
C PHE A 21 -16.11 -12.06 -2.57
N ALA A 22 -15.16 -11.25 -3.07
CA ALA A 22 -13.88 -11.00 -2.43
C ALA A 22 -13.53 -9.49 -2.39
N PRO A 23 -14.31 -8.65 -1.68
CA PRO A 23 -14.02 -7.22 -1.56
C PRO A 23 -12.71 -6.98 -0.79
N TYR A 24 -12.03 -5.87 -1.11
CA TYR A 24 -10.92 -5.38 -0.29
C TYR A 24 -11.39 -5.05 1.12
N ASP A 25 -10.60 -5.42 2.11
CA ASP A 25 -10.97 -5.31 3.52
C ASP A 25 -11.25 -3.86 3.96
N ASN A 26 -10.59 -2.88 3.33
CA ASN A 26 -10.79 -1.46 3.59
C ASN A 26 -12.10 -0.88 3.02
N LEU A 27 -12.83 -1.64 2.20
CA LEU A 27 -14.11 -1.24 1.61
C LEU A 27 -15.32 -1.84 2.34
N VAL A 28 -15.09 -2.71 3.33
CA VAL A 28 -16.15 -3.39 4.08
C VAL A 28 -16.29 -2.76 5.47
N PRO A 29 -17.51 -2.37 5.90
CA PRO A 29 -17.74 -1.92 7.27
C PRO A 29 -17.32 -2.99 8.28
N ARG A 30 -16.61 -2.60 9.34
CA ARG A 30 -16.11 -3.53 10.37
C ARG A 30 -17.22 -3.94 11.37
N GLY A 31 -16.92 -4.95 12.20
CA GLY A 31 -17.82 -5.43 13.25
C GLY A 31 -18.83 -6.47 12.75
N ASP A 32 -20.03 -6.46 13.31
CA ASP A 32 -21.05 -7.50 13.10
C ASP A 32 -21.51 -7.59 11.64
N PHE A 33 -21.54 -6.47 10.92
CA PHE A 33 -21.90 -6.44 9.51
C PHE A 33 -20.94 -7.26 8.63
N ALA A 34 -19.62 -7.08 8.79
CA ALA A 34 -18.63 -7.89 8.09
C ALA A 34 -18.73 -9.37 8.49
N ARG A 35 -19.09 -9.69 9.74
CA ARG A 35 -19.28 -11.07 10.19
C ARG A 35 -20.49 -11.71 9.49
N GLU A 36 -21.65 -11.05 9.49
CA GLU A 36 -22.86 -11.56 8.83
C GLU A 36 -22.62 -11.85 7.35
N LEU A 37 -21.93 -10.94 6.64
CA LEU A 37 -21.61 -11.14 5.23
C LEU A 37 -20.66 -12.32 5.01
N ARG A 38 -19.68 -12.52 5.90
CA ARG A 38 -18.77 -13.68 5.86
C ARG A 38 -19.50 -14.99 6.11
N ASP A 39 -20.41 -15.02 7.08
CA ASP A 39 -21.25 -16.19 7.37
C ASP A 39 -22.11 -16.58 6.15
N ARG A 40 -22.42 -15.62 5.27
CA ARG A 40 -23.14 -15.81 3.99
C ARG A 40 -22.24 -16.16 2.80
N GLY A 41 -20.93 -16.29 3.03
CA GLY A 41 -19.93 -16.73 2.05
C GLY A 41 -19.13 -15.63 1.36
N MET A 42 -19.20 -14.38 1.85
CA MET A 42 -18.24 -13.35 1.46
C MET A 42 -16.87 -13.68 2.05
N GLY A 43 -15.79 -13.49 1.28
CA GLY A 43 -14.44 -13.50 1.85
C GLY A 43 -13.83 -12.12 1.97
N LEU A 44 -12.72 -12.02 2.69
CA LEU A 44 -11.96 -10.78 2.83
C LEU A 44 -10.66 -10.85 2.02
N CYS A 45 -10.41 -9.84 1.19
CA CYS A 45 -9.10 -9.61 0.58
C CYS A 45 -8.30 -8.64 1.44
N LEU A 46 -7.39 -9.15 2.26
CA LEU A 46 -6.57 -8.36 3.17
C LEU A 46 -5.31 -7.89 2.44
N ARG A 47 -5.11 -6.58 2.37
CA ARG A 47 -3.88 -5.99 1.84
C ARG A 47 -2.88 -5.78 2.96
N LEU A 48 -1.75 -6.48 2.93
CA LEU A 48 -0.71 -6.37 3.95
C LEU A 48 0.68 -6.21 3.33
N GLY A 49 1.48 -5.31 3.91
CA GLY A 49 2.90 -5.16 3.62
C GLY A 49 3.72 -5.86 4.70
N THR A 50 4.47 -6.90 4.34
CA THR A 50 5.48 -7.52 5.22
C THR A 50 6.87 -6.95 4.99
N ILE A 51 7.03 -6.21 3.90
CA ILE A 51 8.29 -5.58 3.52
C ILE A 51 8.14 -4.10 3.81
N TRP A 52 9.13 -3.53 4.49
CA TRP A 52 9.26 -2.10 4.66
C TRP A 52 10.70 -1.70 4.34
N SER A 53 10.91 -0.41 4.07
CA SER A 53 12.24 0.10 3.74
C SER A 53 12.56 1.36 4.51
N GLU A 54 13.86 1.58 4.74
CA GLU A 54 14.39 2.83 5.27
C GLU A 54 15.55 3.35 4.43
N GLN A 55 15.82 4.64 4.58
CA GLN A 55 16.94 5.36 3.96
C GLN A 55 17.68 6.09 5.09
N PRO A 56 18.59 5.41 5.82
CA PRO A 56 19.15 5.91 7.07
C PRO A 56 19.94 7.21 6.93
N ASN A 57 20.47 7.50 5.73
CA ASN A 57 21.26 8.70 5.45
C ASN A 57 20.46 9.78 4.72
N VAL A 58 19.13 9.66 4.66
CA VAL A 58 18.24 10.61 3.99
C VAL A 58 17.34 11.31 5.01
N VAL A 59 17.44 12.63 5.10
CA VAL A 59 16.53 13.44 5.92
C VAL A 59 15.36 13.90 5.07
N VAL A 60 14.14 13.54 5.47
CA VAL A 60 12.91 13.94 4.79
C VAL A 60 12.24 15.08 5.56
N GLN A 61 11.98 16.19 4.87
CA GLN A 61 11.24 17.33 5.41
C GLN A 61 9.99 17.57 4.58
N THR A 62 8.84 17.58 5.25
CA THR A 62 7.56 17.89 4.60
C THR A 62 7.01 19.19 5.16
N ARG A 63 6.63 20.11 4.27
CA ARG A 63 5.93 21.35 4.62
C ARG A 63 4.72 21.55 3.74
N SER A 64 3.71 22.21 4.29
CA SER A 64 2.50 22.60 3.55
C SER A 64 2.53 24.10 3.27
N GLU A 65 2.24 24.48 2.03
CA GLU A 65 2.14 25.85 1.54
C GLU A 65 0.81 26.02 0.81
N GLY A 66 -0.23 26.46 1.53
CA GLY A 66 -1.58 26.58 0.96
C GLY A 66 -2.13 25.23 0.50
N ASP A 67 -2.45 25.12 -0.79
CA ASP A 67 -2.92 23.88 -1.44
C ASP A 67 -1.76 22.96 -1.88
N ALA A 68 -0.51 23.29 -1.60
CA ALA A 68 0.65 22.48 -1.96
C ALA A 68 1.31 21.81 -0.75
N GLN A 69 1.75 20.57 -0.92
CA GLN A 69 2.68 19.88 -0.04
C GLN A 69 4.04 19.77 -0.74
N ILE A 70 5.09 20.23 -0.08
CA ILE A 70 6.47 20.15 -0.58
C ILE A 70 7.22 19.16 0.30
N THR A 71 7.76 18.11 -0.31
CA THR A 71 8.65 17.15 0.34
C THR A 71 10.07 17.40 -0.15
N THR A 72 11.00 17.59 0.77
CA THR A 72 12.42 17.77 0.50
C THR A 72 13.19 16.58 1.05
N TYR A 73 14.04 15.99 0.21
CA TYR A 73 14.97 14.93 0.59
C TYR A 73 16.38 15.52 0.61
N ILE A 74 17.04 15.41 1.76
CA ILE A 74 18.40 15.89 1.97
C ILE A 74 19.28 14.66 2.08
N THR A 75 20.23 14.55 1.17
CA THR A 75 21.20 13.44 1.07
C THR A 75 22.62 13.99 1.18
N PRO A 76 23.63 13.14 1.43
CA PRO A 76 25.03 13.52 1.32
C PRO A 76 25.46 13.98 -0.08
N ARG A 77 24.71 13.60 -1.13
CA ARG A 77 24.99 13.95 -2.54
C ARG A 77 24.23 15.19 -3.02
N GLY A 78 23.42 15.80 -2.16
CA GLY A 78 22.67 17.00 -2.47
C GLY A 78 21.23 16.93 -1.99
N LYS A 79 20.41 17.87 -2.46
CA LYS A 79 19.04 18.07 -2.00
C LYS A 79 18.10 18.12 -3.19
N VAL A 80 17.05 17.31 -3.14
CA VAL A 80 15.97 17.31 -4.12
C VAL A 80 14.64 17.56 -3.42
N SER A 81 13.68 18.09 -4.16
CA SER A 81 12.34 18.35 -3.64
C SER A 81 11.29 17.99 -4.68
N MET A 82 10.10 17.69 -4.21
CA MET A 82 8.93 17.45 -5.05
C MET A 82 7.75 18.19 -4.45
N ARG A 83 6.90 18.70 -5.34
CA ARG A 83 5.70 19.46 -5.00
C ARG A 83 4.47 18.69 -5.45
N ARG A 84 3.53 18.52 -4.53
CA ARG A 84 2.24 17.90 -4.77
C ARG A 84 1.11 18.87 -4.45
N LYS A 85 0.17 19.01 -5.36
CA LYS A 85 -1.09 19.71 -5.11
C LYS A 85 -2.04 18.81 -4.33
N THR A 86 -2.56 19.35 -3.26
CA THR A 86 -3.54 18.76 -2.35
C THR A 86 -4.88 19.51 -2.51
N HIS A 87 -5.90 19.15 -1.73
CA HIS A 87 -7.20 19.84 -1.74
C HIS A 87 -7.84 19.91 -3.13
N LEU A 88 -7.85 18.78 -3.84
CA LEU A 88 -8.29 18.67 -5.23
C LEU A 88 -9.82 18.78 -5.43
N GLY A 89 -10.56 19.16 -4.38
CA GLY A 89 -12.01 19.33 -4.42
C GLY A 89 -12.74 18.00 -4.58
N ARG A 90 -13.23 17.71 -5.79
CA ARG A 90 -14.08 16.52 -6.07
C ARG A 90 -13.31 15.20 -6.14
N ILE A 91 -11.98 15.23 -6.15
CA ILE A 91 -11.14 14.04 -6.08
C ILE A 91 -10.93 13.72 -4.60
N ALA A 92 -10.99 12.43 -4.23
CA ALA A 92 -10.92 11.97 -2.85
C ALA A 92 -9.82 12.67 -2.04
N ASP A 93 -10.14 13.10 -0.81
CA ASP A 93 -9.33 14.00 0.04
C ASP A 93 -7.89 13.51 0.30
N GLY A 94 -7.63 12.20 0.16
CA GLY A 94 -6.29 11.61 0.27
C GLY A 94 -5.45 11.66 -1.01
N SER A 95 -6.00 12.18 -2.11
CA SER A 95 -5.33 12.23 -3.42
C SER A 95 -4.53 13.51 -3.56
N SER A 96 -3.40 13.41 -4.23
CA SER A 96 -2.60 14.56 -4.62
C SER A 96 -2.10 14.41 -6.05
N ILE A 97 -1.84 15.53 -6.71
CA ILE A 97 -1.26 15.56 -8.06
C ILE A 97 0.17 16.05 -7.93
N VAL A 98 1.12 15.33 -8.55
CA VAL A 98 2.50 15.79 -8.63
C VAL A 98 2.56 16.97 -9.61
N GLU A 99 2.82 18.17 -9.10
CA GLU A 99 3.04 19.37 -9.93
C GLU A 99 4.49 19.47 -10.38
N GLN A 100 5.42 19.01 -9.54
CA GLN A 100 6.85 19.00 -9.83
C GLN A 100 7.49 17.76 -9.23
N GLY A 101 8.15 16.96 -10.06
CA GLY A 101 8.88 15.75 -9.63
C GLY A 101 10.21 16.06 -8.94
N LEU A 102 10.89 14.99 -8.51
CA LEU A 102 12.21 15.08 -7.87
C LEU A 102 13.27 15.59 -8.86
N ILE A 103 13.25 15.06 -10.09
CA ILE A 103 14.21 15.38 -11.16
C ILE A 103 13.66 16.53 -12.02
N LYS A 104 14.37 17.65 -12.01
CA LYS A 104 14.11 18.89 -12.78
C LYS A 104 15.27 19.18 -13.72
N GLY A 105 16.48 18.77 -13.32
CA GLY A 105 17.72 18.89 -14.08
C GLY A 105 18.66 17.71 -13.87
N VAL A 106 19.83 17.78 -14.50
CA VAL A 106 20.86 16.72 -14.45
C VAL A 106 21.47 16.60 -13.05
N GLU A 107 21.54 17.72 -12.32
CA GLU A 107 22.02 17.82 -10.95
C GLU A 107 21.19 17.01 -9.93
N ASP A 108 19.93 16.73 -10.24
CA ASP A 108 19.02 16.02 -9.34
C ASP A 108 19.22 14.50 -9.37
N TYR A 109 19.99 13.96 -10.33
CA TYR A 109 20.21 12.51 -10.44
C TYR A 109 21.03 11.96 -9.27
N GLU A 110 22.14 12.60 -8.92
CA GLU A 110 23.05 12.11 -7.86
C GLU A 110 22.35 11.94 -6.50
N PRO A 111 21.56 12.92 -6.00
CA PRO A 111 20.77 12.72 -4.78
C PRO A 111 19.74 11.60 -4.88
N VAL A 112 19.07 11.45 -6.04
CA VAL A 112 18.01 10.44 -6.22
C VAL A 112 18.61 9.03 -6.32
N LEU A 113 19.74 8.87 -7.02
CA LEU A 113 20.48 7.61 -7.07
C LEU A 113 20.98 7.24 -5.67
N PHE A 114 21.52 8.20 -4.92
CA PHE A 114 21.90 7.97 -3.53
C PHE A 114 20.73 7.47 -2.69
N MET A 115 19.53 8.05 -2.82
CA MET A 115 18.33 7.57 -2.11
C MET A 115 18.03 6.09 -2.42
N ILE A 116 18.15 5.69 -3.70
CA ILE A 116 17.93 4.30 -4.13
C ILE A 116 18.99 3.39 -3.51
N ASP A 117 20.26 3.76 -3.61
CA ASP A 117 21.39 2.98 -3.10
C ASP A 117 21.41 2.87 -1.56
N ASP A 118 20.89 3.89 -0.87
CA ASP A 118 20.75 3.93 0.60
C ASP A 118 19.53 3.15 1.10
N THR A 119 18.67 2.67 0.20
CA THR A 119 17.44 1.97 0.61
C THR A 119 17.75 0.57 1.16
N ILE A 120 17.44 0.37 2.44
CA ILE A 120 17.53 -0.92 3.13
C ILE A 120 16.13 -1.50 3.26
N PHE A 121 15.92 -2.71 2.72
CA PHE A 121 14.67 -3.44 2.85
C PHE A 121 14.71 -4.40 4.04
N HIS A 122 13.60 -4.43 4.77
CA HIS A 122 13.37 -5.27 5.93
C HIS A 122 12.14 -6.12 5.70
N VAL A 123 12.15 -7.35 6.23
CA VAL A 123 11.03 -8.27 6.12
C VAL A 123 10.57 -8.69 7.50
N ASP A 124 9.30 -8.46 7.80
CA ASP A 124 8.62 -8.99 8.98
C ASP A 124 7.47 -9.91 8.55
N ASN A 125 7.78 -11.21 8.48
CA ASN A 125 6.79 -12.24 8.14
C ASN A 125 5.80 -12.50 9.28
N SER A 126 6.06 -12.04 10.51
CA SER A 126 5.13 -12.23 11.63
C SER A 126 3.79 -11.53 11.37
N ILE A 127 3.81 -10.41 10.65
CA ILE A 127 2.61 -9.68 10.21
C ILE A 127 1.70 -10.59 9.36
N TYR A 128 2.30 -11.29 8.38
CA TYR A 128 1.56 -12.23 7.53
C TYR A 128 1.02 -13.40 8.34
N PHE A 129 1.85 -14.06 9.15
CA PHE A 129 1.41 -15.24 9.89
C PHE A 129 0.32 -14.94 10.91
N ASN A 130 0.39 -13.79 11.58
CA ASN A 130 -0.68 -13.34 12.47
C ASN A 130 -1.98 -13.13 11.70
N ALA A 131 -1.94 -12.40 10.58
CA ALA A 131 -3.13 -12.17 9.77
C ALA A 131 -3.69 -13.47 9.17
N ALA A 132 -2.84 -14.38 8.72
CA ALA A 132 -3.24 -15.66 8.14
C ALA A 132 -3.95 -16.53 9.19
N ARG A 133 -3.43 -16.55 10.43
CA ARG A 133 -4.08 -17.21 11.56
C ARG A 133 -5.45 -16.58 11.86
N ASP A 134 -5.53 -15.26 11.89
CA ASP A 134 -6.73 -14.55 12.33
C ASP A 134 -7.85 -14.59 11.26
N VAL A 135 -7.50 -14.62 9.97
CA VAL A 135 -8.47 -14.72 8.87
C VAL A 135 -8.86 -16.18 8.56
N GLY A 136 -7.96 -17.13 8.79
CA GLY A 136 -8.19 -18.54 8.48
C GLY A 136 -8.66 -18.76 7.04
N THR A 137 -9.77 -19.46 6.87
CA THR A 137 -10.34 -19.80 5.55
C THR A 137 -11.32 -18.76 5.00
N ASP A 138 -11.59 -17.70 5.76
CA ASP A 138 -12.58 -16.66 5.41
C ASP A 138 -12.01 -15.56 4.51
N GLY A 139 -10.75 -15.67 4.11
CA GLY A 139 -10.11 -14.64 3.31
C GLY A 139 -8.81 -15.06 2.68
N VAL A 140 -8.23 -14.13 1.95
CA VAL A 140 -6.90 -14.24 1.34
C VAL A 140 -6.10 -12.99 1.64
N ILE A 141 -4.79 -13.17 1.75
CA ILE A 141 -3.84 -12.08 1.97
C ILE A 141 -3.08 -11.88 0.67
N PHE A 142 -2.98 -10.64 0.23
CA PHE A 142 -2.14 -10.26 -0.89
C PHE A 142 -1.20 -9.13 -0.48
N HIS A 143 -0.04 -9.10 -1.12
CA HIS A 143 0.97 -8.10 -0.81
C HIS A 143 0.53 -6.73 -1.34
N GLY A 144 0.58 -5.72 -0.48
CA GLY A 144 0.18 -4.34 -0.79
C GLY A 144 1.19 -3.48 -1.52
N GLY A 145 2.38 -4.02 -1.82
CA GLY A 145 3.55 -3.26 -2.28
C GLY A 145 4.44 -2.81 -1.12
N VAL A 146 5.59 -2.24 -1.48
CA VAL A 146 6.53 -1.52 -0.60
C VAL A 146 6.34 -0.03 -0.81
#